data_AF-A0A6B3DVE0-F1
#
_entry.id   AF-A0A6B3DVE0-F1
#
_cell.length_a   1.000
_cell.length_b   1.000
_cell.length_c   1.000
_cell.angle_alpha   90.00
_cell.angle_beta   90.00
_cell.angle_gamma   90.00
#
_symmetry.space_group_name_H-M   'P 1'
#
loop_
_entity.id
_entity.type
_entity.pdbx_description
1 polymer ?
#
loop_
_entity_poly.entity_id
_entity_poly.type
_entity_poly.pdbx_seq_one_letter_code
_entity_poly.pdbx_strand_id
1 'polypeptide(L)' 'MAFDPTDPDTFEDETATENGTEIDVEAPEGDAAEQKADIAPEEDDSLTDVDPDRGSEADLIEQARVVSLDEDDYR' A
#
# COMPACT_ATOMS: atom_id res chain seq x y z
N MET A 1 -0.80 27.78 -9.68
CA MET A 1 0.51 27.10 -9.66
C MET A 1 0.32 25.78 -8.92
N ALA A 2 0.95 24.70 -9.37
CA ALA A 2 0.95 23.46 -8.61
C ALA A 2 1.94 23.59 -7.45
N PHE A 3 1.57 23.08 -6.29
CA PHE A 3 2.49 22.94 -5.16
C PHE A 3 3.46 21.81 -5.44
N ASP A 4 4.71 21.96 -5.00
CA ASP A 4 5.70 20.89 -5.06
C ASP A 4 5.54 19.99 -3.82
N PRO A 5 5.10 18.72 -3.98
CA PRO A 5 4.91 17.82 -2.86
C PRO A 5 6.22 17.38 -2.18
N THR A 6 7.38 17.70 -2.76
CA THR A 6 8.71 17.38 -2.21
C THR A 6 9.39 18.55 -1.50
N ASP A 7 8.80 19.75 -1.51
CA ASP A 7 9.33 20.91 -0.81
C ASP A 7 8.88 20.88 0.67
N PRO A 8 9.77 20.62 1.65
CA PRO A 8 9.38 20.53 3.05
C PRO A 8 8.89 21.87 3.62
N ASP A 9 9.29 23.00 3.03
CA ASP A 9 8.93 24.35 3.48
C ASP A 9 7.53 24.76 2.98
N THR A 10 6.91 23.95 2.12
CA THR A 10 5.52 24.17 1.67
C THR A 10 4.48 23.87 2.74
N PHE A 11 4.83 23.07 3.74
CA PHE A 11 3.99 22.80 4.90
C PHE A 11 4.39 23.77 6.01
N GLU A 12 3.46 24.61 6.47
CA GLU A 12 3.68 25.34 7.71
C GLU A 12 3.85 24.31 8.83
N ASP A 13 5.03 24.25 9.44
CA ASP A 13 5.27 23.52 10.68
C ASP A 13 4.49 24.28 11.77
N GLU A 14 3.19 24.00 11.87
CA GLU A 14 2.37 24.26 13.05
C GLU A 14 2.89 23.37 14.18
N THR A 15 4.17 23.55 14.55
CA THR A 15 4.85 22.81 15.61
C THR A 15 3.88 22.72 16.77
N ALA A 16 3.62 21.52 17.25
CA ALA A 16 3.53 21.31 18.69
C ALA A 16 2.67 22.36 19.41
N THR A 17 1.44 22.63 18.92
CA THR A 17 0.51 23.51 19.63
C THR A 17 0.03 22.78 20.88
N GLU A 18 0.84 22.90 21.93
CA GLU A 18 0.55 22.84 23.36
C GLU A 18 -0.02 21.56 23.97
N ASN A 19 -0.32 20.51 23.20
CA ASN A 19 -0.57 19.17 23.72
C ASN A 19 -0.05 18.13 22.72
N GLY A 20 1.26 17.89 22.72
CA GLY A 20 1.80 16.59 22.29
C GLY A 20 1.38 15.48 23.25
N THR A 21 0.10 15.42 23.61
CA THR A 21 -0.52 14.16 23.97
C THR A 21 -0.28 13.32 22.73
N GLU A 22 0.57 12.32 22.84
CA GLU A 22 0.48 11.14 21.99
C GLU A 22 -1.00 10.78 22.05
N ILE A 23 -1.76 11.21 21.03
CA ILE A 23 -3.13 10.77 20.95
C ILE A 23 -2.90 9.34 20.56
N ASP A 24 -2.93 8.47 21.56
CA ASP A 24 -3.29 7.08 21.42
C ASP A 24 -4.73 7.12 20.87
N VAL A 25 -4.86 7.55 19.61
CA VAL A 25 -6.11 7.51 18.86
C VAL A 25 -6.24 6.02 18.66
N GLU A 26 -6.82 5.35 19.65
CA GLU A 26 -7.33 4.01 19.45
C GLU A 26 -8.28 4.15 18.27
N ALA A 27 -7.82 3.69 17.11
CA ALA A 27 -8.65 3.66 15.92
C ALA A 27 -9.94 2.92 16.33
N PRO A 28 -11.11 3.33 15.81
CA PRO A 28 -12.36 2.60 16.05
C PRO A 28 -12.12 1.09 15.97
N GLU A 29 -12.80 0.29 16.81
CA GLU A 29 -12.49 -1.15 16.93
C GLU A 29 -12.47 -1.88 15.58
N GLY A 30 -13.30 -1.45 14.62
CA GLY A 30 -13.27 -1.93 13.23
C GLY A 30 -11.97 -1.57 12.51
N ASP A 31 -11.62 -0.29 12.45
CA ASP A 31 -10.39 0.22 11.87
C ASP A 31 -9.14 -0.43 12.50
N ALA A 32 -9.12 -0.60 13.82
CA ALA A 32 -8.02 -1.27 14.51
C ALA A 32 -7.93 -2.77 14.19
N ALA A 33 -9.05 -3.43 13.95
CA ALA A 33 -9.09 -4.82 13.51
C ALA A 33 -8.56 -4.97 12.07
N GLU A 34 -8.94 -4.05 11.17
CA GLU A 34 -8.45 -4.00 9.79
C GLU A 34 -6.93 -3.74 9.76
N GLN A 35 -6.44 -2.78 10.54
CA GLN A 35 -5.01 -2.44 10.59
C GLN A 35 -4.11 -3.54 11.19
N LYS A 36 -4.69 -4.43 11.98
CA LYS A 36 -3.98 -5.58 12.58
C LYS A 36 -4.16 -6.85 11.76
N ALA A 37 -4.94 -6.82 10.68
CA ALA A 37 -5.07 -7.95 9.79
C ALA A 37 -3.72 -8.22 9.10
N ASP A 38 -3.40 -9.49 8.92
CA ASP A 38 -2.23 -9.86 8.13
C ASP A 38 -2.40 -9.33 6.71
N ILE A 39 -1.42 -8.57 6.22
CA ILE A 39 -1.35 -8.26 4.80
C ILE A 39 -1.12 -9.60 4.10
N ALA A 40 -2.05 -9.99 3.22
CA ALA A 40 -1.85 -11.20 2.41
C ALA A 40 -0.49 -11.09 1.71
N PRO A 41 0.32 -12.16 1.61
CA PRO A 41 1.58 -12.09 0.90
C PRO A 41 1.31 -11.67 -0.56
N GLU A 42 1.63 -10.40 -0.87
CA GLU A 42 1.43 -9.70 -2.15
C GLU A 42 2.59 -9.94 -3.14
N GLU A 43 3.40 -10.98 -2.97
CA GLU A 43 4.54 -11.17 -3.87
C GLU A 43 4.09 -11.87 -5.16
N ASP A 44 4.34 -11.20 -6.28
CA ASP A 44 4.19 -11.77 -7.63
C ASP A 44 5.08 -13.01 -7.78
N ASP A 45 4.65 -13.96 -8.62
CA ASP A 45 5.47 -15.14 -8.89
C ASP A 45 6.80 -14.72 -9.53
N SER A 46 7.87 -15.43 -9.15
CA SER A 46 9.19 -15.12 -9.67
C SER A 46 9.23 -15.26 -11.20
N LEU A 47 9.85 -14.29 -11.89
CA LEU A 47 10.04 -14.38 -13.35
C LEU A 47 11.00 -15.49 -13.79
N THR A 48 11.67 -16.16 -12.84
CA THR A 48 12.66 -17.21 -13.09
C THR A 48 12.11 -18.43 -13.84
N ASP A 49 10.80 -18.68 -13.73
CA ASP A 49 10.12 -19.81 -14.40
C ASP A 49 9.38 -19.40 -15.69
N VAL A 50 9.51 -18.12 -16.12
CA VAL A 50 8.83 -17.59 -17.30
C VAL A 50 9.77 -17.57 -18.51
N ASP A 51 9.26 -17.99 -19.68
CA ASP A 51 10.00 -17.94 -20.95
C ASP A 51 10.13 -16.48 -21.46
N PRO A 52 11.35 -15.92 -21.55
CA PRO A 52 11.56 -14.53 -21.99
C PRO A 52 11.12 -14.26 -23.43
N ASP A 53 11.04 -15.30 -24.29
CA ASP A 53 10.66 -15.13 -25.69
C ASP A 53 9.13 -14.99 -25.87
N ARG A 54 8.36 -15.12 -24.79
CA ARG A 54 6.89 -15.11 -24.80
C ARG A 54 6.27 -13.70 -24.83
N GLY A 55 7.02 -12.68 -24.44
CA GLY A 55 6.52 -11.31 -24.34
C GLY A 55 7.61 -10.28 -24.02
N SER A 56 7.24 -8.99 -24.01
CA SER A 56 8.14 -7.97 -23.49
C SER A 56 8.24 -8.10 -21.96
N GLU A 57 9.33 -7.58 -21.36
CA GLU A 57 9.53 -7.65 -19.90
C GLU A 57 8.33 -7.13 -19.10
N ALA A 58 7.70 -6.05 -19.56
CA ALA A 58 6.51 -5.49 -18.93
C ALA A 58 5.30 -6.45 -19.00
N ASP A 59 5.12 -7.15 -20.13
CA ASP A 59 4.03 -8.12 -20.28
C ASP A 59 4.26 -9.35 -19.40
N LEU A 60 5.51 -9.78 -19.23
CA LEU A 60 5.86 -10.94 -18.40
C LEU A 60 5.65 -10.66 -16.91
N ILE A 61 5.98 -9.43 -16.45
CA ILE A 61 5.69 -8.97 -15.09
C ILE A 61 4.19 -9.00 -14.82
N GLU A 62 3.37 -8.42 -15.69
CA GLU A 62 1.92 -8.36 -15.49
C GLU A 62 1.27 -9.75 -15.52
N GLN A 63 1.82 -10.69 -16.31
CA GLN A 63 1.32 -12.07 -16.35
C GLN A 63 1.75 -12.93 -15.14
N ALA A 64 2.87 -12.60 -14.51
CA ALA A 64 3.33 -13.27 -13.29
C ALA A 64 2.63 -12.75 -12.03
N ARG A 65 1.78 -11.73 -12.18
CA ARG A 65 1.06 -11.11 -11.08
C ARG A 65 0.06 -12.07 -10.46
N VAL A 66 0.19 -12.33 -9.16
CA VAL A 66 -0.72 -13.22 -8.43
C VAL A 66 -1.95 -12.42 -8.01
N VAL A 67 -3.11 -12.75 -8.57
CA VAL A 67 -4.39 -12.16 -8.16
C VAL A 67 -5.08 -13.10 -7.19
N SER A 68 -5.18 -12.69 -5.92
CA SER A 68 -6.03 -13.39 -4.95
C SER A 68 -7.49 -13.22 -5.36
N LEU A 69 -8.20 -14.34 -5.44
CA LEU A 69 -9.66 -14.35 -5.60
C LEU A 69 -10.26 -14.53 -4.21
N ASP A 70 -10.87 -13.48 -3.66
CA ASP A 70 -11.71 -13.63 -2.48
C ASP A 70 -13.11 -14.10 -2.92
N GLU A 71 -13.40 -15.38 -2.70
CA GLU A 71 -14.69 -15.98 -3.03
C GLU A 71 -15.83 -15.47 -2.13
N ASP A 72 -15.51 -14.77 -1.04
CA ASP A 72 -16.47 -14.14 -0.14
C ASP A 72 -16.87 -12.72 -0.58
N ASP A 73 -16.09 -12.05 -1.47
CA ASP A 73 -16.42 -10.73 -2.04
C ASP A 73 -17.66 -10.71 -2.96
N TYR A 74 -18.15 -11.89 -3.37
CA TYR A 74 -19.28 -12.06 -4.28
C TYR A 74 -20.55 -12.61 -3.61
N ARG A 75 -20.77 -12.38 -2.30
CA ARG A 75 -22.00 -12.81 -1.58
C ARG A 75 -22.91 -11.68 -1.11
#